data_AF-A0A9W8Y0M7-F1
#
_entry.id   AF-A0A9W8Y0M7-F1
#
_cell.length_a   1.000
_cell.length_b   1.000
_cell.length_c   1.000
_cell.angle_alpha   90.00
_cell.angle_beta   90.00
_cell.angle_gamma   90.00
#
_symmetry.space_group_name_H-M   'P 1'
#
loop_
_entity.id
_entity.type
_entity.pdbx_description
1 polymer ?
#
loop_
_entity_poly.entity_id
_entity_poly.type
_entity_poly.pdbx_seq_one_letter_code
_entity_poly.pdbx_strand_id
1 'polypeptide(L)'
;MFAPHPEASETTLDWLVASGVDSKRIKHSVGRNWVEFSASVAELEKLLNTEYHYYQHKESSGFRIACDEYGLPEHVRKHVDFVMPTIQLDGLRPVAHARATIEASVNITGLSGTKNCATLITIDCLRAIYNIPVGKYNHSGNQLGIAEWADYLYLPDLKTFFENFTSPKIPSDVVPEFISIDGGKPANLSVAQAEEVVESALDFQTAYSIIWPQQTRLYQNGDSVNVDSVGTFNIFLDALVSNIRSTHCLTTPLTCSGWILLHIPGRRPTIRGSSISRP
;
A
#
# COMPACT_ATOMS: atom_id res chain seq x y z
N MET A 1 21.16 8.16 -5.62
CA MET A 1 21.45 8.71 -4.27
C MET A 1 20.91 7.84 -3.13
N PHE A 2 20.26 6.69 -3.41
CA PHE A 2 19.74 5.77 -2.38
C PHE A 2 20.26 4.33 -2.53
N ALA A 3 21.29 4.11 -3.36
CA ALA A 3 21.87 2.79 -3.53
C ALA A 3 22.85 2.51 -2.38
N PRO A 4 22.86 1.29 -1.83
CA PRO A 4 23.82 0.88 -0.81
C PRO A 4 25.23 0.80 -1.39
N HIS A 5 26.24 0.69 -0.53
CA HIS A 5 27.61 0.47 -0.95
C HIS A 5 27.72 -0.83 -1.76
N PRO A 6 28.51 -0.92 -2.84
CA PRO A 6 28.63 -2.13 -3.66
C PRO A 6 28.94 -3.39 -2.86
N GLU A 7 29.84 -3.28 -1.86
CA GLU A 7 30.17 -4.37 -0.93
C GLU A 7 28.93 -4.99 -0.25
N ALA A 8 27.95 -4.16 0.13
CA ALA A 8 26.73 -4.65 0.75
C ALA A 8 25.89 -5.49 -0.23
N SER A 9 25.79 -5.02 -1.48
CA SER A 9 25.06 -5.76 -2.52
C SER A 9 25.77 -7.07 -2.87
N GLU A 10 27.07 -7.01 -3.13
CA GLU A 10 27.88 -8.18 -3.51
C GLU A 10 27.89 -9.24 -2.40
N THR A 11 28.13 -8.83 -1.15
CA THR A 11 28.15 -9.76 -0.01
C THR A 11 26.80 -10.47 0.18
N THR A 12 25.69 -9.74 0.04
CA THR A 12 24.35 -10.34 0.15
C THR A 12 24.03 -11.27 -1.01
N LEU A 13 24.39 -10.90 -2.25
CA LEU A 13 24.19 -11.75 -3.43
C LEU A 13 25.01 -13.04 -3.35
N ASP A 14 26.29 -12.94 -2.99
CA ASP A 14 27.19 -14.08 -2.85
C ASP A 14 26.69 -15.04 -1.78
N TRP A 15 26.20 -14.51 -0.65
CA TRP A 15 25.59 -15.32 0.40
C TRP A 15 24.33 -16.05 -0.07
N LEU A 16 23.43 -15.38 -0.79
CA LEU A 16 22.21 -15.99 -1.32
C LEU A 16 22.52 -17.14 -2.28
N VAL A 17 23.46 -16.91 -3.20
CA VAL A 17 23.89 -17.94 -4.17
C VAL A 17 24.59 -19.10 -3.47
N ALA A 18 25.50 -18.81 -2.53
CA ALA A 18 26.21 -19.85 -1.77
C ALA A 18 25.25 -20.70 -0.90
N SER A 19 24.12 -20.12 -0.49
CA SER A 19 23.09 -20.79 0.30
C SER A 19 22.10 -21.58 -0.58
N GLY A 20 22.25 -21.55 -1.91
CA GLY A 20 21.49 -22.36 -2.87
C GLY A 20 20.36 -21.62 -3.60
N VAL A 21 20.24 -20.31 -3.45
CA VAL A 21 19.29 -19.50 -4.23
C VAL A 21 19.85 -19.30 -5.64
N ASP A 22 19.10 -19.74 -6.65
CA ASP A 22 19.52 -19.56 -8.05
C ASP A 22 19.56 -18.05 -8.39
N SER A 23 20.69 -17.59 -8.93
CA SER A 23 20.87 -16.21 -9.41
C SER A 23 19.71 -15.68 -10.28
N LYS A 24 19.05 -16.53 -11.06
CA LYS A 24 17.90 -16.18 -11.91
C LYS A 24 16.65 -15.82 -11.11
N ARG A 25 16.56 -16.29 -9.86
CA ARG A 25 15.49 -15.97 -8.92
C ARG A 25 15.75 -14.68 -8.15
N ILE A 26 16.93 -14.08 -8.28
CA ILE A 26 17.34 -12.88 -7.54
C ILE A 26 17.20 -11.65 -8.44
N LYS A 27 16.57 -10.60 -7.91
CA LYS A 27 16.36 -9.33 -8.60
C LYS A 27 16.71 -8.17 -7.68
N HIS A 28 17.15 -7.07 -8.28
CA HIS A 28 17.33 -5.81 -7.57
C HIS A 28 16.18 -4.85 -7.86
N SER A 29 15.84 -4.07 -6.85
CA SER A 29 15.04 -2.86 -7.06
C SER A 29 15.74 -1.85 -7.97
N VAL A 30 14.96 -0.93 -8.53
CA VAL A 30 15.49 0.21 -9.31
C VAL A 30 16.47 1.05 -8.46
N GLY A 31 16.15 1.24 -7.17
CA GLY A 31 17.00 1.92 -6.20
C GLY A 31 18.23 1.13 -5.73
N ARG A 32 18.33 -0.17 -6.07
CA ARG A 32 19.34 -1.16 -5.62
C ARG A 32 19.46 -1.35 -4.11
N ASN A 33 18.59 -0.74 -3.33
CA ASN A 33 18.47 -0.87 -1.89
C ASN A 33 17.75 -2.16 -1.46
N TRP A 34 17.03 -2.82 -2.38
CA TRP A 34 16.33 -4.05 -2.10
C TRP A 34 16.82 -5.19 -2.99
N VAL A 35 16.91 -6.38 -2.41
CA VAL A 35 17.12 -7.65 -3.10
C VAL A 35 15.86 -8.49 -2.95
N GLU A 36 15.19 -8.75 -4.06
CA GLU A 36 14.04 -9.65 -4.15
C GLU A 36 14.53 -11.05 -4.56
N PHE A 37 14.03 -12.10 -3.91
CA PHE A 37 14.26 -13.46 -4.35
C PHE A 37 13.08 -14.36 -4.03
N SER A 38 12.83 -15.35 -4.89
CA SER A 38 11.79 -16.37 -4.62
C SER A 38 12.44 -17.63 -4.04
N ALA A 39 11.89 -18.20 -2.98
CA ALA A 39 12.35 -19.43 -2.32
C ALA A 39 11.16 -20.18 -1.68
N SER A 40 11.28 -21.50 -1.51
CA SER A 40 10.34 -22.26 -0.70
C SER A 40 10.48 -21.94 0.79
N VAL A 41 9.45 -22.22 1.59
CA VAL A 41 9.52 -22.05 3.07
C VAL A 41 10.72 -22.81 3.64
N ALA A 42 10.96 -24.05 3.21
CA ALA A 42 12.09 -24.86 3.66
C ALA A 42 13.46 -24.25 3.28
N GLU A 43 13.58 -23.64 2.09
CA GLU A 43 14.79 -22.90 1.72
C GLU A 43 14.99 -21.67 2.61
N LEU A 44 13.93 -20.92 2.93
CA LEU A 44 13.99 -19.73 3.77
C LEU A 44 14.33 -20.06 5.23
N GLU A 45 13.68 -21.07 5.82
CA GLU A 45 13.95 -21.55 7.18
C GLU A 45 15.42 -21.94 7.34
N LYS A 46 15.97 -22.64 6.34
CA LYS A 46 17.39 -22.99 6.31
C LYS A 46 18.30 -21.78 6.12
N LEU A 47 17.96 -20.88 5.19
CA LEU A 47 18.75 -19.69 4.87
C LEU A 47 18.88 -18.75 6.08
N LEU A 48 17.77 -18.56 6.79
CA LEU A 48 17.62 -17.59 7.86
C LEU A 48 17.70 -18.23 9.26
N ASN A 49 17.94 -19.54 9.36
CA ASN A 49 17.93 -20.29 10.62
C ASN A 49 16.71 -19.91 11.50
N THR A 50 15.52 -20.12 10.95
CA THR A 50 14.24 -19.71 11.54
C THR A 50 13.17 -20.78 11.30
N GLU A 51 12.01 -20.62 11.95
CA GLU A 51 10.81 -21.43 11.73
C GLU A 51 9.65 -20.49 11.38
N TYR A 52 8.99 -20.72 10.24
CA TYR A 52 7.85 -19.92 9.83
C TYR A 52 6.54 -20.49 10.35
N HIS A 53 5.66 -19.60 10.78
CA HIS A 53 4.34 -19.94 11.28
C HIS A 53 3.25 -19.10 10.61
N TYR A 54 2.03 -19.62 10.62
CA TYR A 54 0.83 -18.87 10.28
C TYR A 54 0.30 -18.20 11.54
N TYR A 55 0.30 -16.87 11.54
CA TYR A 55 -0.30 -16.06 12.60
C TYR A 55 -1.67 -15.59 12.14
N GLN A 56 -2.66 -15.80 12.99
CA GLN A 56 -3.99 -15.21 12.84
C GLN A 56 -4.15 -14.12 13.89
N HIS A 57 -4.60 -12.95 13.48
CA HIS A 57 -4.91 -11.89 14.42
C HIS A 57 -6.16 -12.25 15.23
N LYS A 58 -6.22 -11.84 16.50
CA LYS A 58 -7.33 -12.24 17.40
C LYS A 58 -8.63 -11.47 17.11
N GLU A 59 -8.52 -10.22 16.68
CA GLU A 59 -9.67 -9.31 16.48
C GLU A 59 -10.06 -9.16 15.01
N SER A 60 -9.12 -9.39 14.10
CA SER A 60 -9.35 -9.37 12.66
C SER A 60 -9.18 -10.78 12.12
N SER A 61 -9.91 -11.14 11.06
CA SER A 61 -9.68 -12.40 10.34
C SER A 61 -8.40 -12.39 9.51
N GLY A 62 -7.48 -11.44 9.74
CA GLY A 62 -6.22 -11.33 9.03
C GLY A 62 -5.26 -12.46 9.38
N PHE A 63 -4.57 -12.98 8.35
CA PHE A 63 -3.56 -14.01 8.48
C PHE A 63 -2.22 -13.52 7.93
N ARG A 64 -1.11 -13.93 8.54
CA ARG A 64 0.23 -13.59 8.08
C ARG A 64 1.22 -14.73 8.31
N ILE A 65 2.10 -14.96 7.34
CA ILE A 65 3.26 -15.84 7.51
C ILE A 65 4.40 -15.01 8.07
N ALA A 66 4.95 -15.44 9.20
CA ALA A 66 6.01 -14.73 9.94
C ALA A 66 6.82 -15.74 10.76
N CYS A 67 7.84 -15.27 11.48
CA CYS A 67 8.61 -16.06 12.43
C CYS A 67 8.90 -15.25 13.70
N ASP A 68 9.29 -15.92 14.80
CA ASP A 68 9.59 -15.24 16.06
C ASP A 68 10.99 -14.58 16.07
N GLU A 69 11.95 -15.19 15.38
CA GLU A 69 13.33 -14.72 15.28
C GLU A 69 13.99 -15.27 14.01
N TYR A 70 15.04 -14.61 13.52
CA TYR A 70 15.85 -15.12 12.42
C TYR A 70 17.33 -14.76 12.60
N GLY A 71 18.20 -15.60 12.05
CA GLY A 71 19.65 -15.44 12.04
C GLY A 71 20.18 -15.03 10.66
N LEU A 72 21.28 -14.28 10.67
CA LEU A 72 22.09 -13.97 9.49
C LEU A 72 23.57 -14.27 9.80
N PRO A 73 24.37 -14.71 8.80
CA PRO A 73 25.81 -14.81 8.98
C PRO A 73 26.42 -13.47 9.39
N GLU A 74 27.42 -13.49 10.26
CA GLU A 74 28.03 -12.28 10.84
C GLU A 74 28.48 -11.27 9.77
N HIS A 75 29.09 -11.76 8.70
CA HIS A 75 29.59 -10.93 7.58
C HIS A 75 28.46 -10.31 6.74
N VAL A 76 27.26 -10.92 6.71
CA VAL A 76 26.07 -10.40 6.00
C VAL A 76 25.29 -9.43 6.89
N ARG A 77 25.24 -9.69 8.20
CA ARG A 77 24.45 -8.91 9.17
C ARG A 77 24.74 -7.41 9.14
N LYS A 78 25.99 -7.00 8.85
CA LYS A 78 26.38 -5.59 8.73
C LYS A 78 25.84 -4.89 7.47
N HIS A 79 25.37 -5.67 6.49
CA HIS A 79 24.92 -5.20 5.18
C HIS A 79 23.41 -5.32 4.98
N VAL A 80 22.69 -5.91 5.93
CA VAL A 80 21.25 -6.13 5.86
C VAL A 80 20.58 -5.41 7.03
N ASP A 81 19.62 -4.55 6.71
CA ASP A 81 18.79 -3.89 7.72
C ASP A 81 17.72 -4.84 8.26
N PHE A 82 17.04 -5.56 7.36
CA PHE A 82 16.08 -6.60 7.72
C PHE A 82 15.71 -7.49 6.51
N VAL A 83 15.09 -8.63 6.80
CA VAL A 83 14.53 -9.57 5.81
C VAL A 83 13.02 -9.67 5.98
N MET A 84 12.27 -9.77 4.87
CA MET A 84 10.82 -9.95 4.85
C MET A 84 10.39 -11.11 3.96
N PRO A 85 9.30 -11.82 4.30
CA PRO A 85 8.60 -11.77 5.59
C PRO A 85 9.43 -12.48 6.68
N THR A 86 9.48 -11.98 7.92
CA THR A 86 10.10 -12.61 9.12
C THR A 86 9.34 -12.17 10.38
N ILE A 87 9.92 -11.34 11.25
CA ILE A 87 9.37 -10.90 12.55
C ILE A 87 8.29 -9.82 12.45
N GLN A 88 7.87 -9.47 11.24
CA GLN A 88 6.96 -8.37 10.99
C GLN A 88 5.51 -8.80 11.21
N LEU A 89 5.02 -8.67 12.43
CA LEU A 89 3.61 -8.92 12.78
C LEU A 89 2.75 -7.65 12.91
N ASP A 90 3.38 -6.46 12.84
CA ASP A 90 2.66 -5.19 12.90
C ASP A 90 1.71 -5.02 11.70
N GLY A 91 0.57 -4.38 11.94
CA GLY A 91 -0.40 -4.08 10.89
C GLY A 91 -1.29 -5.27 10.52
N LEU A 92 -1.87 -5.88 11.55
CA LEU A 92 -2.98 -6.83 11.43
C LEU A 92 -4.31 -6.24 11.95
N ARG A 93 -4.32 -4.95 12.30
CA ARG A 93 -5.52 -4.23 12.69
C ARG A 93 -6.02 -3.46 11.46
N PRO A 94 -7.18 -3.83 10.90
CA PRO A 94 -7.87 -3.00 9.94
C PRO A 94 -7.94 -1.58 10.49
N VAL A 95 -7.63 -0.59 9.66
CA VAL A 95 -7.96 0.80 9.99
C VAL A 95 -9.46 0.80 10.25
N ALA A 96 -9.86 1.13 11.48
CA ALA A 96 -11.26 1.15 11.81
C ALA A 96 -11.94 2.12 10.85
N HIS A 97 -12.81 1.61 9.96
CA HIS A 97 -13.66 2.47 9.18
C HIS A 97 -14.42 3.33 10.18
N ALA A 98 -14.16 4.62 10.16
CA ALA A 98 -14.96 5.56 10.93
C ALA A 98 -16.36 5.48 10.31
N ARG A 99 -17.24 4.67 10.92
CA ARG A 99 -18.67 4.75 10.67
C ARG A 99 -19.15 6.09 11.23
N ALA A 100 -18.91 7.13 10.46
CA ALA A 100 -19.63 8.38 10.57
C ALA A 100 -20.83 8.32 9.61
N THR A 101 -21.62 7.24 9.65
CA THR A 101 -23.05 7.41 9.36
C THR A 101 -23.65 8.16 10.54
N ILE A 102 -23.34 9.44 10.65
CA ILE A 102 -24.37 10.36 11.08
C ILE A 102 -25.36 10.31 9.93
N GLU A 103 -26.42 9.52 10.07
CA GLU A 103 -27.58 9.66 9.21
C GLU A 103 -27.93 11.15 9.24
N ALA A 104 -27.63 11.86 8.16
CA ALA A 104 -27.97 13.26 8.07
C ALA A 104 -29.50 13.33 8.12
N SER A 105 -30.04 13.66 9.29
CA SER A 105 -31.48 13.81 9.55
C SER A 105 -32.02 15.09 8.91
N VAL A 106 -31.67 15.33 7.65
CA VAL A 106 -31.93 16.60 6.99
C VAL A 106 -32.59 16.29 5.66
N ASN A 107 -33.72 16.96 5.40
CA ASN A 107 -34.34 17.07 4.08
C ASN A 107 -33.40 17.85 3.15
N ILE A 108 -32.23 17.29 2.82
CA ILE A 108 -31.27 17.89 1.90
C ILE A 108 -31.84 17.70 0.50
N THR A 109 -32.44 18.76 -0.04
CA THR A 109 -33.02 18.77 -1.39
C THR A 109 -31.98 19.12 -2.48
N GLY A 110 -30.68 19.04 -2.18
CA GLY A 110 -29.61 19.24 -3.15
C GLY A 110 -28.23 18.96 -2.58
N LEU A 111 -27.43 18.17 -3.30
CA LEU A 111 -26.04 17.81 -2.99
C LEU A 111 -25.02 18.77 -3.66
N SER A 112 -25.47 19.96 -4.06
CA SER A 112 -24.66 20.96 -4.77
C SER A 112 -24.89 22.38 -4.21
N GLY A 113 -23.96 23.29 -4.51
CA GLY A 113 -23.99 24.67 -4.05
C GLY A 113 -23.52 24.86 -2.60
N THR A 114 -23.65 26.10 -2.11
CA THR A 114 -23.04 26.57 -0.86
C THR A 114 -24.03 26.82 0.28
N LYS A 115 -25.31 26.45 0.12
CA LYS A 115 -26.37 26.81 1.08
C LYS A 115 -26.27 26.10 2.43
N ASN A 116 -25.80 24.86 2.45
CA ASN A 116 -25.82 23.98 3.62
C ASN A 116 -24.42 23.53 4.08
N CYS A 117 -23.38 24.35 3.86
CA CYS A 117 -22.00 23.95 4.14
C CYS A 117 -21.72 23.60 5.62
N ALA A 118 -22.57 24.02 6.55
CA ALA A 118 -22.43 23.68 7.96
C ALA A 118 -22.84 22.23 8.29
N THR A 119 -23.65 21.59 7.43
CA THR A 119 -24.21 20.26 7.67
C THR A 119 -23.86 19.25 6.58
N LEU A 120 -23.61 19.72 5.36
CA LEU A 120 -23.13 18.92 4.23
C LEU A 120 -22.06 19.68 3.47
N ILE A 121 -20.84 19.15 3.49
CA ILE A 121 -19.72 19.70 2.73
C ILE A 121 -19.80 19.21 1.29
N THR A 122 -20.19 20.10 0.39
CA THR A 122 -20.10 19.89 -1.06
C THR A 122 -18.77 20.40 -1.60
N ILE A 123 -18.46 20.08 -2.86
CA ILE A 123 -17.28 20.65 -3.55
C ILE A 123 -17.38 22.18 -3.63
N ASP A 124 -18.58 22.72 -3.88
CA ASP A 124 -18.78 24.18 -3.93
C ASP A 124 -18.52 24.84 -2.57
N CYS A 125 -18.89 24.16 -1.47
CA CYS A 125 -18.55 24.58 -0.11
C CYS A 125 -17.04 24.65 0.11
N LEU A 126 -16.30 23.59 -0.26
CA LEU A 126 -14.84 23.57 -0.14
C LEU A 126 -14.20 24.72 -0.92
N ARG A 127 -14.67 24.98 -2.15
CA ARG A 127 -14.17 26.11 -2.94
C ARG A 127 -14.45 27.46 -2.31
N ALA A 128 -15.65 27.65 -1.77
CA ALA A 128 -16.03 28.92 -1.15
C ALA A 128 -15.26 29.18 0.16
N ILE A 129 -15.13 28.17 1.04
CA ILE A 129 -14.49 28.31 2.36
C ILE A 129 -12.98 28.55 2.21
N TYR A 130 -12.34 27.81 1.31
CA TYR A 130 -10.88 27.89 1.11
C TYR A 130 -10.46 28.78 -0.06
N ASN A 131 -11.41 29.46 -0.70
CA ASN A 131 -11.19 30.31 -1.87
C ASN A 131 -10.42 29.58 -3.00
N ILE A 132 -10.79 28.31 -3.25
CA ILE A 132 -10.14 27.47 -4.26
C ILE A 132 -10.68 27.84 -5.65
N PRO A 133 -9.83 28.25 -6.60
CA PRO A 133 -10.26 28.60 -7.95
C PRO A 133 -10.63 27.35 -8.76
N VAL A 134 -11.47 27.53 -9.78
CA VAL A 134 -11.74 26.48 -10.77
C VAL A 134 -10.51 26.27 -11.66
N GLY A 135 -10.03 25.03 -11.73
CA GLY A 135 -8.92 24.66 -12.60
C GLY A 135 -9.25 24.84 -14.08
N LYS A 136 -8.25 25.29 -14.85
CA LYS A 136 -8.38 25.56 -16.29
C LYS A 136 -7.39 24.78 -17.15
N TYR A 137 -6.27 24.39 -16.58
CA TYR A 137 -5.14 23.81 -17.29
C TYR A 137 -4.70 22.55 -16.59
N ASN A 138 -4.13 21.62 -17.36
CA ASN A 138 -3.39 20.50 -16.84
C ASN A 138 -1.93 20.61 -17.29
N HIS A 139 -1.04 19.93 -16.59
CA HIS A 139 0.34 19.79 -16.98
C HIS A 139 0.71 18.31 -17.00
N SER A 140 1.39 17.88 -18.08
CA SER A 140 1.93 16.53 -18.17
C SER A 140 2.99 16.32 -17.08
N GLY A 141 2.89 15.23 -16.32
CA GLY A 141 3.79 14.95 -15.21
C GLY A 141 3.44 15.61 -13.86
N ASN A 142 2.32 16.35 -13.77
CA ASN A 142 1.83 16.94 -12.51
C ASN A 142 0.56 16.23 -12.00
N GLN A 143 0.45 14.91 -12.20
CA GLN A 143 -0.68 14.14 -11.70
C GLN A 143 -0.60 13.99 -10.18
N LEU A 144 -1.74 14.15 -9.50
CA LEU A 144 -1.82 13.88 -8.06
C LEU A 144 -1.83 12.37 -7.83
N GLY A 145 -0.85 11.87 -7.07
CA GLY A 145 -0.84 10.49 -6.61
C GLY A 145 -1.67 10.33 -5.33
N ILE A 146 -2.57 9.36 -5.31
CA ILE A 146 -3.33 8.94 -4.13
C ILE A 146 -2.99 7.48 -3.86
N ALA A 147 -2.66 7.16 -2.61
CA ALA A 147 -2.27 5.83 -2.19
C ALA A 147 -3.35 5.25 -1.28
N GLU A 148 -3.79 4.03 -1.59
CA GLU A 148 -4.91 3.38 -0.91
C GLU A 148 -4.44 2.09 -0.26
N TRP A 149 -4.82 1.89 1.01
CA TRP A 149 -4.59 0.66 1.76
C TRP A 149 -5.92 0.04 2.14
N ALA A 150 -6.16 -1.19 1.70
CA ALA A 150 -7.32 -2.02 2.05
C ALA A 150 -8.72 -1.52 1.59
N ASP A 151 -8.90 -0.23 1.33
CA ASP A 151 -10.06 0.32 0.63
C ASP A 151 -9.76 0.34 -0.88
N TYR A 152 -10.75 0.00 -1.70
CA TYR A 152 -10.58 -0.19 -3.14
C TYR A 152 -11.47 0.74 -3.94
N LEU A 153 -10.91 1.41 -4.94
CA LEU A 153 -11.69 2.30 -5.79
C LEU A 153 -12.67 1.54 -6.69
N TYR A 154 -13.97 1.73 -6.47
CA TYR A 154 -15.03 1.23 -7.35
C TYR A 154 -15.38 2.26 -8.43
N LEU A 155 -14.79 2.09 -9.62
CA LEU A 155 -14.91 3.03 -10.75
C LEU A 155 -16.35 3.42 -11.14
N PRO A 156 -17.37 2.55 -11.08
CA PRO A 156 -18.75 2.94 -11.40
C PRO A 156 -19.32 4.07 -10.53
N ASP A 157 -18.84 4.22 -9.29
CA ASP A 157 -19.28 5.30 -8.41
C ASP A 157 -18.71 6.65 -8.86
N LEU A 158 -17.47 6.69 -9.36
CA LEU A 158 -16.88 7.91 -9.93
C LEU A 158 -17.69 8.41 -11.11
N LYS A 159 -18.12 7.52 -12.01
CA LYS A 159 -18.97 7.87 -13.14
C LYS A 159 -20.24 8.57 -12.67
N THR A 160 -20.95 7.94 -11.73
CA THR A 160 -22.21 8.46 -11.17
C THR A 160 -21.98 9.79 -10.46
N PHE A 161 -20.87 9.93 -9.75
CA PHE A 161 -20.52 11.16 -9.05
C PHE A 161 -20.21 12.31 -10.02
N PHE A 162 -19.41 12.06 -11.06
CA PHE A 162 -19.07 13.06 -12.07
C PHE A 162 -20.29 13.56 -12.82
N GLU A 163 -21.25 12.69 -13.11
CA GLU A 163 -22.48 13.06 -13.82
C GLU A 163 -23.40 13.97 -13.00
N ASN A 164 -23.41 13.83 -11.67
CA ASN A 164 -24.42 14.44 -10.81
C ASN A 164 -23.90 15.54 -9.86
N PHE A 165 -22.62 15.49 -9.46
CA PHE A 165 -22.11 16.28 -8.33
C PHE A 165 -20.86 17.12 -8.62
N THR A 166 -20.40 17.16 -9.88
CA THR A 166 -19.23 17.97 -10.25
C THR A 166 -19.59 19.27 -10.94
N SER A 167 -18.90 20.34 -10.53
CA SER A 167 -18.91 21.65 -11.15
C SER A 167 -17.46 22.15 -11.11
N PRO A 168 -16.77 22.44 -12.23
CA PRO A 168 -17.19 22.16 -13.60
C PRO A 168 -17.43 20.66 -13.81
N LYS A 169 -18.27 20.34 -14.80
CA LYS A 169 -18.62 18.95 -15.11
C LYS A 169 -17.39 18.18 -15.60
N ILE A 170 -17.09 17.08 -14.93
CA ILE A 170 -16.05 16.13 -15.32
C ILE A 170 -16.65 15.10 -16.30
N PRO A 171 -15.95 14.72 -17.40
CA PRO A 171 -16.39 13.64 -18.26
C PRO A 171 -16.48 12.31 -17.50
N SER A 172 -17.54 11.54 -17.74
CA SER A 172 -17.87 10.39 -16.88
C SER A 172 -17.06 9.12 -17.19
N ASP A 173 -16.26 9.15 -18.25
CA ASP A 173 -15.28 8.14 -18.64
C ASP A 173 -13.88 8.38 -18.05
N VAL A 174 -13.66 9.47 -17.33
CA VAL A 174 -12.39 9.75 -16.64
C VAL A 174 -12.18 8.74 -15.53
N VAL A 175 -10.99 8.12 -15.53
CA VAL A 175 -10.53 7.20 -14.49
C VAL A 175 -9.05 7.48 -14.18
N PRO A 176 -8.60 7.23 -12.94
CA PRO A 176 -7.19 7.41 -12.60
C PRO A 176 -6.30 6.38 -13.30
N GLU A 177 -5.02 6.73 -13.47
CA GLU A 177 -4.01 5.73 -13.82
C GLU A 177 -3.88 4.73 -12.66
N PHE A 178 -4.18 3.45 -12.90
CA PHE A 178 -4.10 2.41 -11.88
C PHE A 178 -2.70 1.81 -11.82
N ILE A 179 -2.11 1.81 -10.61
CA ILE A 179 -0.79 1.29 -10.31
C ILE A 179 -0.94 0.29 -9.17
N SER A 180 -0.80 -0.99 -9.49
CA SER A 180 -0.79 -2.07 -8.50
C SER A 180 0.56 -2.13 -7.79
N ILE A 181 0.54 -2.01 -6.47
CA ILE A 181 1.68 -2.23 -5.59
C ILE A 181 1.38 -3.45 -4.73
N ASP A 182 2.34 -4.38 -4.68
CA ASP A 182 2.26 -5.58 -3.83
C ASP A 182 0.96 -6.39 -4.02
N GLY A 183 0.53 -6.58 -5.27
CA GLY A 183 -0.69 -7.32 -5.59
C GLY A 183 -2.00 -6.54 -5.45
N GLY A 184 -1.94 -5.22 -5.30
CA GLY A 184 -3.07 -4.28 -5.41
C GLY A 184 -4.05 -4.61 -6.53
N LYS A 185 -5.35 -4.65 -6.22
CA LYS A 185 -6.43 -5.02 -7.17
C LYS A 185 -7.47 -3.91 -7.27
N PRO A 186 -8.22 -3.80 -8.39
CA PRO A 186 -9.38 -2.94 -8.43
C PRO A 186 -10.54 -3.49 -7.58
N ALA A 187 -11.46 -2.62 -7.15
CA ALA A 187 -12.68 -3.03 -6.47
C ALA A 187 -13.65 -3.76 -7.41
N ASN A 188 -14.61 -4.46 -6.83
CA ASN A 188 -15.75 -5.03 -7.52
C ASN A 188 -17.05 -4.73 -6.77
N LEU A 189 -18.18 -5.13 -7.35
CA LEU A 189 -19.49 -4.86 -6.76
C LEU A 189 -19.67 -5.46 -5.36
N SER A 190 -19.09 -6.64 -5.08
CA SER A 190 -19.21 -7.28 -3.77
C SER A 190 -18.49 -6.49 -2.68
N VAL A 191 -17.30 -5.95 -2.98
CA VAL A 191 -16.55 -5.06 -2.07
C VAL A 191 -17.32 -3.75 -1.85
N ALA A 192 -17.87 -3.17 -2.91
CA ALA A 192 -18.70 -1.96 -2.83
C ALA A 192 -19.96 -2.18 -1.97
N GLN A 193 -20.64 -3.32 -2.13
CA GLN A 193 -21.80 -3.71 -1.32
C GLN A 193 -21.45 -3.94 0.16
N ALA A 194 -20.18 -4.24 0.46
CA ALA A 194 -19.67 -4.36 1.83
C ALA A 194 -19.27 -3.00 2.45
N GLU A 195 -19.44 -1.89 1.73
CA GLU A 195 -19.02 -0.54 2.15
C GLU A 195 -17.49 -0.39 2.32
N GLU A 196 -16.70 -1.26 1.70
CA GLU A 196 -15.21 -1.26 1.74
C GLU A 196 -14.59 -0.44 0.60
N VAL A 197 -15.32 0.56 0.11
CA VAL A 197 -14.93 1.44 -1.02
C VAL A 197 -15.08 2.93 -0.69
N VAL A 198 -15.44 3.25 0.57
CA VAL A 198 -15.94 4.56 0.97
C VAL A 198 -14.81 5.59 1.04
N GLU A 199 -13.65 5.21 1.60
CA GLU A 199 -12.51 6.12 1.70
C GLU A 199 -11.95 6.41 0.32
N SER A 200 -11.76 5.37 -0.51
CA SER A 200 -11.21 5.58 -1.85
C SER A 200 -12.19 6.33 -2.75
N ALA A 201 -13.49 6.09 -2.62
CA ALA A 201 -14.49 6.93 -3.27
C ALA A 201 -14.37 8.39 -2.83
N LEU A 202 -14.30 8.67 -1.52
CA LEU A 202 -14.18 10.02 -0.98
C LEU A 202 -12.94 10.75 -1.50
N ASP A 203 -11.78 10.09 -1.47
CA ASP A 203 -10.50 10.63 -1.90
C ASP A 203 -10.52 11.01 -3.38
N PHE A 204 -10.94 10.09 -4.26
CA PHE A 204 -10.94 10.35 -5.69
C PHE A 204 -12.05 11.32 -6.10
N GLN A 205 -13.25 11.20 -5.55
CA GLN A 205 -14.37 12.11 -5.86
C GLN A 205 -14.02 13.55 -5.47
N THR A 206 -13.41 13.74 -4.29
CA THR A 206 -13.00 15.06 -3.80
C THR A 206 -11.80 15.59 -4.59
N ALA A 207 -10.75 14.77 -4.77
CA ALA A 207 -9.55 15.19 -5.46
C ALA A 207 -9.83 15.63 -6.90
N TYR A 208 -10.50 14.79 -7.69
CA TYR A 208 -10.87 15.13 -9.07
C TYR A 208 -11.66 16.43 -9.12
N SER A 209 -12.63 16.59 -8.24
CA SER A 209 -13.46 17.80 -8.20
C SER A 209 -12.67 19.07 -7.90
N ILE A 210 -11.62 18.99 -7.09
CA ILE A 210 -10.79 20.14 -6.74
C ILE A 210 -9.75 20.46 -7.83
N ILE A 211 -9.08 19.44 -8.38
CA ILE A 211 -7.91 19.64 -9.25
C ILE A 211 -8.22 19.60 -10.75
N TRP A 212 -9.44 19.22 -11.17
CA TRP A 212 -9.81 19.13 -12.58
C TRP A 212 -9.47 20.41 -13.35
N PRO A 213 -8.82 20.34 -14.54
CA PRO A 213 -8.60 19.16 -15.39
C PRO A 213 -7.29 18.37 -15.16
N GLN A 214 -6.61 18.57 -14.03
CA GLN A 214 -5.45 17.75 -13.66
C GLN A 214 -5.89 16.30 -13.34
N GLN A 215 -5.10 15.32 -13.78
CA GLN A 215 -5.38 13.90 -13.59
C GLN A 215 -4.83 13.37 -12.26
N THR A 216 -5.36 12.24 -11.81
CA THR A 216 -4.87 11.52 -10.63
C THR A 216 -4.27 10.15 -11.00
N ARG A 217 -3.43 9.61 -10.11
CA ARG A 217 -2.86 8.26 -10.19
C ARG A 217 -3.24 7.52 -8.91
N LEU A 218 -3.83 6.34 -9.07
CA LEU A 218 -4.16 5.43 -7.97
C LEU A 218 -3.02 4.46 -7.75
N TYR A 219 -2.38 4.55 -6.59
CA TYR A 219 -1.46 3.54 -6.09
C TYR A 219 -2.22 2.63 -5.13
N GLN A 220 -2.65 1.48 -5.64
CA GLN A 220 -3.36 0.50 -4.83
C GLN A 220 -2.35 -0.42 -4.16
N ASN A 221 -2.34 -0.44 -2.83
CA ASN A 221 -1.39 -1.21 -2.04
C ASN A 221 -2.01 -2.49 -1.46
N GLY A 222 -1.34 -3.62 -1.68
CA GLY A 222 -1.65 -4.90 -1.05
C GLY A 222 -2.85 -5.64 -1.67
N ASP A 223 -3.00 -6.92 -1.33
CA ASP A 223 -3.97 -7.83 -1.96
C ASP A 223 -5.05 -8.36 -0.99
N SER A 224 -5.29 -7.65 0.11
CA SER A 224 -6.13 -8.05 1.26
C SER A 224 -5.64 -9.29 2.02
N VAL A 225 -4.45 -9.84 1.73
CA VAL A 225 -3.80 -10.84 2.59
C VAL A 225 -2.83 -10.16 3.54
N ASN A 226 -2.05 -9.20 3.04
CA ASN A 226 -1.17 -8.33 3.82
C ASN A 226 -1.83 -6.96 4.09
N VAL A 227 -3.01 -6.99 4.73
CA VAL A 227 -3.97 -5.87 4.71
C VAL A 227 -3.44 -4.58 5.34
N ASP A 228 -2.51 -4.64 6.29
CA ASP A 228 -2.05 -3.41 6.93
C ASP A 228 -0.51 -3.29 6.90
N SER A 229 -0.01 -2.57 5.90
CA SER A 229 1.35 -2.01 5.94
C SER A 229 1.35 -0.57 6.46
N VAL A 230 0.48 -0.27 7.43
CA VAL A 230 0.54 0.98 8.23
C VAL A 230 1.51 0.87 9.42
N GLY A 231 2.15 -0.30 9.60
CA GLY A 231 3.17 -0.56 10.62
C GLY A 231 4.59 -0.18 10.20
N THR A 232 5.57 -0.96 10.64
CA THR A 232 7.02 -0.74 10.47
C THR A 232 7.51 -0.57 8.99
N PHE A 233 6.63 -0.72 7.98
CA PHE A 233 6.99 -0.74 6.56
C PHE A 233 6.08 0.16 5.73
N ASN A 234 6.68 1.07 4.97
CA ASN A 234 5.94 1.90 4.03
C ASN A 234 6.09 1.33 2.62
N ILE A 235 5.40 0.21 2.35
CA ILE A 235 5.41 -0.49 1.05
C ILE A 235 5.12 0.45 -0.13
N PHE A 236 4.35 1.51 0.12
CA PHE A 236 4.08 2.56 -0.84
C PHE A 236 5.34 3.38 -1.16
N LEU A 237 6.02 3.93 -0.15
CA LEU A 237 7.27 4.67 -0.38
C LEU A 237 8.36 3.78 -0.98
N ASP A 238 8.43 2.51 -0.57
CA ASP A 238 9.36 1.57 -1.15
C ASP A 238 9.04 1.26 -2.62
N ALA A 239 7.76 1.10 -2.98
CA ALA A 239 7.37 0.95 -4.38
C ALA A 239 7.70 2.18 -5.23
N LEU A 240 7.51 3.40 -4.69
CA LEU A 240 7.84 4.64 -5.41
C LEU A 240 9.34 4.79 -5.69
N VAL A 241 10.20 4.38 -4.77
CA VAL A 241 11.66 4.52 -4.92
C VAL A 241 12.35 3.28 -5.49
N SER A 242 11.72 2.12 -5.38
CA SER A 242 12.37 0.81 -5.60
C SER A 242 11.62 -0.07 -6.61
N ASN A 243 10.38 0.26 -7.00
CA ASN A 243 9.51 -0.54 -7.87
C ASN A 243 9.27 -1.97 -7.32
N ILE A 244 8.98 -2.07 -6.02
CA ILE A 244 8.62 -3.33 -5.34
C ILE A 244 7.26 -3.80 -5.86
N ARG A 245 7.19 -5.06 -6.34
CA ARG A 245 5.99 -5.61 -7.00
C ARG A 245 5.23 -6.65 -6.18
N SER A 246 5.86 -7.38 -5.24
CA SER A 246 5.20 -8.46 -4.48
C SER A 246 6.01 -8.98 -3.28
N THR A 247 5.46 -8.96 -2.06
CA THR A 247 5.94 -9.56 -0.80
C THR A 247 4.96 -10.62 -0.31
N HIS A 248 4.80 -11.71 -1.07
CA HIS A 248 3.80 -12.74 -0.77
C HIS A 248 4.41 -14.14 -0.68
N CYS A 249 3.90 -14.93 0.26
CA CYS A 249 4.03 -16.39 0.27
C CYS A 249 2.73 -16.98 -0.27
N LEU A 250 2.82 -17.62 -1.44
CA LEU A 250 1.69 -18.35 -2.00
C LEU A 250 1.50 -19.65 -1.21
N THR A 251 0.27 -19.98 -0.88
CA THR A 251 -0.06 -21.24 -0.18
C THR A 251 0.11 -22.46 -1.07
N THR A 252 0.10 -22.29 -2.40
CA THR A 252 0.26 -23.36 -3.38
C THR A 252 0.86 -22.87 -4.70
N PRO A 253 2.07 -23.35 -5.10
CA PRO A 253 3.06 -24.04 -4.28
C PRO A 253 3.55 -23.14 -3.13
N LEU A 254 4.09 -23.71 -2.04
CA LEU A 254 4.66 -23.01 -0.86
C LEU A 254 5.92 -22.20 -1.21
N THR A 255 5.77 -21.24 -2.12
CA THR A 255 6.81 -20.36 -2.62
C THR A 255 6.59 -18.99 -2.02
N CYS A 256 7.61 -18.51 -1.33
CA CYS A 256 7.71 -17.20 -0.74
C CYS A 256 8.57 -16.29 -1.61
N SER A 257 8.08 -15.08 -1.85
CA SER A 257 8.91 -13.98 -2.36
C SER A 257 9.49 -13.24 -1.17
N GLY A 258 10.78 -13.47 -0.93
CA GLY A 258 11.57 -12.83 0.11
C GLY A 258 12.18 -11.51 -0.39
N TRP A 259 12.27 -10.53 0.51
CA TRP A 259 12.89 -9.24 0.26
C TRP A 259 13.92 -8.93 1.35
N ILE A 260 15.10 -8.48 0.94
CA ILE A 260 16.17 -8.06 1.83
C ILE A 260 16.43 -6.58 1.61
N LEU A 261 16.24 -5.78 2.65
CA LEU A 261 16.66 -4.38 2.63
C LEU A 261 18.15 -4.32 2.97
N LEU A 262 18.94 -3.77 2.05
CA LEU A 262 20.36 -3.56 2.24
C LEU A 262 20.62 -2.29 3.06
N HIS A 263 21.57 -2.39 3.97
CA HIS A 263 21.96 -1.30 4.85
C HIS A 263 22.50 -0.10 4.06
N ILE A 264 21.93 1.06 4.33
CA ILE A 264 22.43 2.36 3.83
C ILE A 264 22.89 3.18 5.04
N PRO A 265 24.17 3.59 5.10
CA PRO A 265 24.69 4.39 6.20
C PRO A 265 23.83 5.62 6.48
N GLY A 266 23.38 5.77 7.74
CA GLY A 266 22.56 6.91 8.18
C GLY A 266 21.05 6.68 8.18
N ARG A 267 20.53 5.56 7.65
CA ARG A 267 19.17 5.07 7.90
C ARG A 267 19.21 3.97 8.95
N ARG A 268 18.44 4.09 10.03
CA ARG A 268 18.07 2.96 10.89
C ARG A 268 16.55 2.82 10.88
N PRO A 269 16.00 1.73 10.34
CA PRO A 269 14.60 1.43 10.54
C PRO A 269 14.34 1.19 12.04
N THR A 270 13.30 1.82 12.58
CA THR A 270 12.89 1.62 13.98
C THR A 270 11.94 0.43 14.01
N ILE A 271 12.43 -0.75 14.40
CA ILE A 271 11.58 -1.93 14.61
C ILE A 271 10.94 -1.80 16.00
N ARG A 272 9.63 -1.55 16.08
CA ARG A 272 8.89 -1.63 17.35
C ARG A 272 8.20 -2.99 17.40
N GLY A 273 8.63 -3.88 18.30
CA GLY A 273 7.90 -5.13 18.55
C GLY A 273 6.55 -4.86 19.21
N SER A 274 5.46 -5.29 18.58
CA SER A 274 4.14 -5.36 19.21
C SER A 274 3.95 -6.74 19.86
N SER A 275 3.43 -6.75 21.10
CA SER A 275 3.19 -7.99 21.85
C SER A 275 1.99 -8.75 21.28
N ILE A 276 2.22 -9.87 20.61
CA ILE A 276 1.17 -10.79 20.17
C ILE A 276 1.38 -12.12 20.90
N SER A 277 0.36 -12.57 21.65
CA SER A 277 0.41 -13.80 22.45
C SER A 277 -0.15 -15.00 21.69
N ARG A 278 0.62 -16.11 21.71
CA ARG A 278 0.22 -17.45 21.24
C ARG A 278 -0.97 -18.00 22.07
N PRO A 279 -1.90 -18.77 21.48
CA PRO A 279 -2.82 -19.62 22.23
C PRO A 279 -2.09 -20.75 22.98
#